data_AF-A0A2H4NRU2-F1
#
_entry.id   AF-A0A2H4NRU2-F1
#
_cell.length_a   1.000
_cell.length_b   1.000
_cell.length_c   1.000
_cell.angle_alpha   90.00
_cell.angle_beta   90.00
_cell.angle_gamma   90.00
#
_symmetry.space_group_name_H-M   'P 1'
#
loop_
_entity.id
_entity.type
_entity.pdbx_description
1 polymer ?
#
loop_
_entity_poly.entity_id
_entity_poly.type
_entity_poly.pdbx_seq_one_letter_code
_entity_poly.pdbx_strand_id
1 'polypeptide(L)'
;MEEKLSLKPINYTPKRFHRIHSQIRMGLTSTFISNTPFIGKRCLSNTATSSEIEPVLIYTNPDEHKGLIAKQNKGKSGIYRWVHKDSGKSYVGSSYKLNDRFRRYFNHSYLSSSQRGASLICKALLKHGYVGFRLEILEYCPISILLDREQFYIDNLNPEYNILKTAGSNLGYKHTEPSLKLMSIASKSRNELEEVIKLKREVMLGRKLSKDHLENMAKNNPFRVPIILSNLETGKSEEFTSMIKAAQFLGVDMTTVKRYLINNKPCKGYMITKATSISDSSSSSNLTNSRQAVLITNDVLGITKEFSTMKAAYQFLGISHKRLLNCLNNNESSFSNGQVDTIKGYTITKLDSVKREGKGIEVTNINTNEVIKYSSLSSAAEAIGISPSSISTAFSCWKRTTPFRGIYLFKLI
;
A
#
# COMPACT_ATOMS: atom_id res chain seq x y z
N MET A 1 -18.42 -9.56 -60.40
CA MET A 1 -18.74 -10.51 -59.31
C MET A 1 -17.57 -10.45 -58.36
N GLU A 2 -17.82 -9.95 -57.15
CA GLU A 2 -16.84 -9.44 -56.19
C GLU A 2 -15.87 -10.51 -55.68
N GLU A 3 -14.56 -10.23 -55.74
CA GLU A 3 -13.54 -11.06 -55.11
C GLU A 3 -13.02 -10.36 -53.84
N LYS A 4 -13.42 -10.90 -52.68
CA LYS A 4 -13.10 -10.40 -51.34
C LYS A 4 -11.64 -10.68 -50.99
N LEU A 5 -10.84 -9.62 -50.88
CA LEU A 5 -9.49 -9.64 -50.30
C LEU A 5 -9.56 -9.76 -48.76
N SER A 6 -9.11 -10.91 -48.24
CA SER A 6 -8.91 -11.18 -46.81
C SER A 6 -7.51 -10.72 -46.38
N LEU A 7 -7.44 -9.69 -45.53
CA LEU A 7 -6.19 -9.24 -44.89
C LEU A 7 -5.97 -9.99 -43.58
N LYS A 8 -4.84 -10.72 -43.47
CA LYS A 8 -4.32 -11.25 -42.21
C LYS A 8 -3.39 -10.22 -41.53
N PRO A 9 -3.49 -10.00 -40.21
CA PRO A 9 -2.66 -9.02 -39.51
C PRO A 9 -1.24 -9.55 -39.25
N ILE A 10 -0.24 -8.74 -39.63
CA ILE A 10 1.19 -8.99 -39.36
C ILE A 10 1.54 -8.44 -37.97
N ASN A 11 1.90 -9.33 -37.05
CA ASN A 11 2.43 -8.98 -35.74
C ASN A 11 3.87 -8.48 -35.86
N TYR A 12 4.11 -7.21 -35.52
CA TYR A 12 5.42 -6.57 -35.53
C TYR A 12 6.15 -6.78 -34.20
N THR A 13 7.28 -7.48 -34.24
CA THR A 13 8.25 -7.60 -33.12
C THR A 13 9.52 -6.80 -33.46
N PRO A 14 9.90 -5.76 -32.70
CA PRO A 14 11.09 -4.98 -33.01
C PRO A 14 12.38 -5.73 -32.63
N LYS A 15 13.21 -6.01 -33.65
CA LYS A 15 14.55 -6.59 -33.49
C LYS A 15 15.54 -5.56 -32.91
N ARG A 16 16.37 -6.07 -32.01
CA ARG A 16 17.55 -5.49 -31.37
C ARG A 16 18.59 -5.11 -32.43
N PHE A 17 18.91 -3.83 -32.59
CA PHE A 17 20.02 -3.38 -33.45
C PHE A 17 21.26 -2.96 -32.65
N HIS A 18 22.39 -3.50 -33.09
CA HIS A 18 23.75 -3.13 -32.70
C HIS A 18 24.23 -1.86 -33.40
N ARG A 19 25.20 -1.20 -32.77
CA ARG A 19 26.03 -0.07 -33.28
C ARG A 19 26.62 -0.35 -34.66
N ILE A 20 26.60 0.66 -35.54
CA ILE A 20 27.69 0.97 -36.48
C ILE A 20 27.85 2.51 -36.56
N HIS A 21 29.11 2.95 -36.61
CA HIS A 21 29.57 4.33 -36.80
C HIS A 21 29.24 4.87 -38.20
N SER A 22 28.96 6.18 -38.30
CA SER A 22 29.40 6.95 -39.46
C SER A 22 29.72 8.39 -39.03
N GLN A 23 30.92 8.81 -39.41
CA GLN A 23 31.41 10.18 -39.32
C GLN A 23 30.77 11.00 -40.43
N ILE A 24 30.19 12.16 -40.12
CA ILE A 24 30.08 13.26 -41.08
C ILE A 24 30.46 14.55 -40.37
N ARG A 25 31.52 15.15 -40.90
CA ARG A 25 32.14 16.42 -40.55
C ARG A 25 31.70 17.43 -41.61
N MET A 26 30.90 18.41 -41.22
CA MET A 26 30.65 19.71 -41.87
C MET A 26 30.08 20.57 -40.72
N GLY A 27 30.49 21.78 -40.38
CA GLY A 27 31.07 22.90 -41.11
C GLY A 27 30.49 24.16 -40.43
N LEU A 28 31.37 24.88 -39.73
CA LEU A 28 31.38 26.29 -39.30
C LEU A 28 30.13 27.18 -39.46
N THR A 29 29.77 27.92 -38.40
CA THR A 29 29.74 29.41 -38.26
C THR A 29 29.39 29.76 -36.79
N SER A 30 30.24 30.44 -36.00
CA SER A 30 30.34 31.91 -35.79
C SER A 30 28.98 32.52 -35.39
N THR A 31 28.71 33.26 -34.31
CA THR A 31 29.38 34.10 -33.29
C THR A 31 28.30 34.30 -32.17
N PHE A 32 28.57 34.48 -30.88
CA PHE A 32 29.01 35.72 -30.25
C PHE A 32 29.44 35.39 -28.80
N ILE A 33 30.67 35.78 -28.49
CA ILE A 33 31.21 35.87 -27.13
C ILE A 33 31.26 37.36 -26.83
N SER A 34 30.64 37.80 -25.74
CA SER A 34 30.96 39.08 -25.11
C SER A 34 31.42 38.81 -23.69
N ASN A 35 32.74 38.69 -23.52
CA ASN A 35 33.43 38.89 -22.27
C ASN A 35 33.63 40.40 -22.08
N THR A 36 33.21 40.94 -20.95
CA THR A 36 33.76 42.20 -20.41
C THR A 36 34.03 42.03 -18.92
N PRO A 37 35.23 42.35 -18.42
CA PRO A 37 35.51 42.40 -17.00
C PRO A 37 35.12 43.78 -16.45
N PHE A 38 34.35 43.83 -15.37
CA PHE A 38 34.16 45.09 -14.63
C PHE A 38 34.44 44.88 -13.15
N ILE A 39 35.47 45.58 -12.69
CA ILE A 39 35.95 45.65 -11.32
C ILE A 39 35.31 46.87 -10.66
N GLY A 40 34.73 46.65 -9.47
CA GLY A 40 34.63 47.64 -8.41
C GLY A 40 33.36 48.51 -8.35
N LYS A 41 32.48 48.22 -7.40
CA LYS A 41 32.35 48.96 -6.12
C LYS A 41 31.18 48.41 -5.29
N ARG A 42 31.45 48.27 -3.99
CA ARG A 42 30.48 47.96 -2.92
C ARG A 42 29.42 49.07 -2.84
N CYS A 43 28.15 48.67 -2.85
CA CYS A 43 27.07 49.39 -2.19
C CYS A 43 26.27 48.37 -1.37
N LEU A 44 26.45 48.40 -0.05
CA LEU A 44 25.55 47.75 0.90
C LEU A 44 24.25 48.56 0.92
N SER A 45 23.17 47.97 0.45
CA SER A 45 21.83 48.39 0.82
C SER A 45 21.14 47.19 1.46
N ASN A 46 20.96 47.25 2.78
CA ASN A 46 20.11 46.34 3.52
C ASN A 46 18.67 46.62 3.10
N THR A 47 18.13 45.76 2.24
CA THR A 47 16.69 45.58 2.10
C THR A 47 16.41 44.10 2.29
N ALA A 48 15.71 43.77 3.36
CA ALA A 48 15.21 42.42 3.63
C ALA A 48 14.16 42.09 2.56
N THR A 49 14.63 41.63 1.42
CA THR A 49 13.84 41.05 0.33
C THR A 49 13.83 39.55 0.59
N SER A 50 12.64 38.94 0.62
CA SER A 50 12.52 37.49 0.61
C SER A 50 13.29 36.99 -0.61
N SER A 51 14.46 36.40 -0.39
CA SER A 51 15.35 35.97 -1.46
C SER A 51 14.68 34.84 -2.23
N GLU A 52 13.98 35.18 -3.30
CA GLU A 52 13.52 34.20 -4.25
C GLU A 52 14.76 33.45 -4.76
N ILE A 53 14.75 32.14 -4.58
CA ILE A 53 15.87 31.28 -4.98
C ILE A 53 15.90 31.28 -6.51
N GLU A 54 16.80 32.07 -7.09
CA GLU A 54 17.01 32.10 -8.53
C GLU A 54 17.80 30.85 -8.98
N PRO A 55 17.24 30.02 -9.87
CA PRO A 55 17.97 28.88 -10.42
C PRO A 55 19.04 29.34 -11.40
N VAL A 56 20.21 28.71 -11.35
CA VAL A 56 21.33 28.94 -12.28
C VAL A 56 20.94 28.63 -13.72
N LEU A 57 20.07 27.63 -13.93
CA LEU A 57 19.66 27.22 -15.27
C LEU A 57 18.27 26.60 -15.25
N ILE A 58 17.44 26.95 -16.23
CA ILE A 58 16.06 26.42 -16.37
C ILE A 58 15.90 25.73 -17.71
N TYR A 59 15.41 24.50 -17.68
CA TYR A 59 14.94 23.76 -18.84
C TYR A 59 13.41 23.72 -18.81
N THR A 60 12.78 24.59 -19.59
CA THR A 60 11.32 24.76 -19.65
C THR A 60 10.62 23.51 -20.20
N ASN A 61 11.19 22.83 -21.19
CA ASN A 61 10.69 21.56 -21.71
C ASN A 61 11.76 20.47 -21.65
N PRO A 62 11.80 19.67 -20.57
CA PRO A 62 12.76 18.57 -20.43
C PRO A 62 12.58 17.46 -21.48
N ASP A 63 11.43 17.37 -22.15
CA ASP A 63 11.19 16.32 -23.17
C ASP A 63 11.98 16.58 -24.45
N GLU A 64 11.96 17.83 -24.92
CA GLU A 64 12.70 18.30 -26.10
C GLU A 64 14.19 18.48 -25.79
N HIS A 65 14.52 18.93 -24.57
CA HIS A 65 15.87 19.30 -24.20
C HIS A 65 16.72 18.14 -23.65
N LYS A 66 16.30 16.88 -23.76
CA LYS A 66 17.02 15.70 -23.20
C LYS A 66 18.51 15.67 -23.55
N GLY A 67 18.83 15.86 -24.83
CA GLY A 67 20.19 15.87 -25.34
C GLY A 67 21.02 17.04 -24.81
N LEU A 68 20.40 18.23 -24.76
CA LEU A 68 21.01 19.45 -24.24
C LEU A 68 21.31 19.33 -22.74
N ILE A 69 20.33 18.88 -21.95
CA ILE A 69 20.46 18.62 -20.51
C ILE A 69 21.63 17.67 -20.24
N ALA A 70 21.73 16.57 -20.99
CA ALA A 70 22.82 15.61 -20.80
C ALA A 70 24.19 16.21 -21.17
N LYS A 71 24.26 17.04 -22.22
CA LYS A 71 25.51 17.66 -22.69
C LYS A 71 25.99 18.76 -21.73
N GLN A 72 25.13 19.69 -21.34
CA GLN A 72 25.48 20.85 -20.50
C GLN A 72 25.84 20.47 -19.07
N ASN A 73 25.32 19.33 -18.56
CA ASN A 73 25.56 18.84 -17.21
C ASN A 73 26.60 17.71 -17.13
N LYS A 74 27.31 17.41 -18.23
CA LYS A 74 28.31 16.34 -18.26
C LYS A 74 29.47 16.67 -17.33
N GLY A 75 29.74 15.77 -16.38
CA GLY A 75 30.83 15.93 -15.41
C GLY A 75 30.57 16.97 -14.32
N LYS A 76 29.36 17.54 -14.24
CA LYS A 76 28.98 18.51 -13.22
C LYS A 76 28.27 17.84 -12.05
N SER A 77 28.55 18.31 -10.84
CA SER A 77 27.83 18.01 -9.62
C SER A 77 26.99 19.21 -9.18
N GLY A 78 25.88 18.97 -8.49
CA GLY A 78 25.04 20.06 -8.01
C GLY A 78 23.68 19.62 -7.49
N ILE A 79 22.86 20.64 -7.18
CA ILE A 79 21.48 20.53 -6.72
C ILE A 79 20.54 20.92 -7.86
N TYR A 80 19.50 20.13 -8.05
CA TYR A 80 18.48 20.36 -9.07
C TYR A 80 17.08 20.26 -8.48
N ARG A 81 16.13 20.88 -9.18
CA ARG A 81 14.72 20.87 -8.82
C ARG A 81 13.86 20.51 -10.02
N TRP A 82 12.96 19.56 -9.85
CA TRP A 82 11.85 19.34 -10.78
C TRP A 82 10.64 20.10 -10.26
N VAL A 83 9.98 20.89 -11.12
CA VAL A 83 8.78 21.66 -10.76
C VAL A 83 7.66 21.30 -11.72
N HIS A 84 6.51 20.87 -11.18
CA HIS A 84 5.30 20.68 -11.98
C HIS A 84 4.68 22.04 -12.29
N LYS A 85 4.52 22.35 -13.58
CA LYS A 85 4.15 23.69 -14.05
C LYS A 85 2.80 24.15 -13.50
N ASP A 86 1.80 23.27 -13.54
CA ASP A 86 0.43 23.67 -13.19
C ASP A 86 0.20 23.75 -11.67
N SER A 87 0.82 22.85 -10.91
CA SER A 87 0.57 22.76 -9.46
C SER A 87 1.62 23.47 -8.61
N GLY A 88 2.73 23.91 -9.18
CA GLY A 88 3.88 24.47 -8.45
C GLY A 88 4.69 23.45 -7.62
N LYS A 89 4.10 22.28 -7.32
CA LYS A 89 4.74 21.20 -6.56
C LYS A 89 6.11 20.81 -7.09
N SER A 90 7.06 20.58 -6.19
CA SER A 90 8.46 20.38 -6.56
C SER A 90 9.13 19.18 -5.90
N TYR A 91 10.25 18.77 -6.50
CA TYR A 91 11.19 17.77 -5.97
C TYR A 91 12.59 18.37 -6.01
N VAL A 92 13.33 18.31 -4.91
CA VAL A 92 14.75 18.70 -4.83
C VAL A 92 15.60 17.44 -4.71
N GLY A 93 16.70 17.39 -5.45
CA GLY A 93 17.70 16.35 -5.27
C GLY A 93 19.11 16.82 -5.59
N SER A 94 20.09 16.07 -5.10
CA SER A 94 21.51 16.28 -5.43
C SER A 94 22.08 15.19 -6.33
N SER A 95 23.21 15.48 -6.99
CA SER A 95 24.03 14.45 -7.61
C SER A 95 25.48 14.89 -7.82
N TYR A 96 26.42 13.95 -7.63
CA TYR A 96 27.82 14.14 -8.02
C TYR A 96 28.03 14.08 -9.55
N LYS A 97 27.07 13.52 -10.31
CA LYS A 97 27.06 13.45 -11.77
C LYS A 97 25.65 13.71 -12.29
N LEU A 98 25.35 14.99 -12.49
CA LEU A 98 24.03 15.46 -12.90
C LEU A 98 23.57 14.84 -14.23
N ASN A 99 24.47 14.73 -15.22
CA ASN A 99 24.15 14.09 -16.50
C ASN A 99 23.64 12.65 -16.33
N ASP A 100 24.29 11.85 -15.48
CA ASP A 100 23.90 10.45 -15.25
C ASP A 100 22.58 10.38 -14.48
N ARG A 101 22.35 11.32 -13.55
CA ARG A 101 21.10 11.43 -12.82
C ARG A 101 19.92 11.75 -13.74
N PHE A 102 20.08 12.71 -14.65
CA PHE A 102 19.03 13.09 -15.60
C PHE A 102 18.75 12.01 -16.64
N ARG A 103 19.79 11.34 -17.17
CA ARG A 103 19.59 10.19 -18.08
C ARG A 103 18.77 9.06 -17.44
N ARG A 104 18.86 8.88 -16.13
CA ARG A 104 17.99 7.92 -15.40
C ARG A 104 16.54 8.38 -15.39
N TYR A 105 16.27 9.66 -15.13
CA TYR A 105 14.90 10.18 -15.18
C TYR A 105 14.26 10.01 -16.55
N PHE A 106 15.02 10.18 -17.64
CA PHE A 106 14.51 9.97 -19.00
C PHE A 106 14.39 8.50 -19.42
N ASN A 107 14.80 7.55 -18.57
CA ASN A 107 14.69 6.13 -18.85
C ASN A 107 13.39 5.56 -18.25
N HIS A 108 12.48 5.13 -19.11
CA HIS A 108 11.21 4.56 -18.67
C HIS A 108 11.36 3.38 -17.71
N SER A 109 12.31 2.46 -17.95
CA SER A 109 12.52 1.29 -17.08
C SER A 109 13.03 1.66 -15.67
N TYR A 110 13.73 2.81 -15.56
CA TYR A 110 14.12 3.34 -14.26
C TYR A 110 12.91 3.92 -13.51
N LEU A 111 12.05 4.66 -14.21
CA LEU A 111 10.84 5.26 -13.63
C LEU A 111 9.79 4.21 -13.22
N SER A 112 9.65 3.12 -13.98
CA SER A 112 8.64 2.07 -13.74
C SER A 112 9.10 0.93 -12.83
N SER A 113 10.35 0.96 -12.35
CA SER A 113 10.89 -0.05 -11.44
C SER A 113 10.11 -0.12 -10.11
N SER A 114 9.74 -1.31 -9.65
CA SER A 114 9.03 -1.49 -8.37
C SER A 114 9.79 -0.97 -7.15
N GLN A 115 11.13 -0.98 -7.17
CA GLN A 115 11.97 -0.49 -6.08
C GLN A 115 12.24 1.02 -6.20
N ARG A 116 12.66 1.49 -7.39
CA ARG A 116 13.15 2.87 -7.60
C ARG A 116 12.10 3.83 -8.17
N GLY A 117 11.09 3.30 -8.87
CA GLY A 117 9.91 4.00 -9.34
C GLY A 117 8.88 4.29 -8.25
N ALA A 118 9.11 3.80 -7.03
CA ALA A 118 8.26 4.07 -5.88
C ALA A 118 8.33 5.55 -5.41
N SER A 119 9.37 6.30 -5.80
CA SER A 119 9.51 7.72 -5.43
C SER A 119 8.39 8.57 -6.04
N LEU A 120 7.96 9.62 -5.32
CA LEU A 120 6.85 10.47 -5.77
C LEU A 120 7.19 11.21 -7.08
N ILE A 121 8.43 11.68 -7.23
CA ILE A 121 8.87 12.32 -8.48
C ILE A 121 8.82 11.36 -9.68
N CYS A 122 9.22 10.09 -9.52
CA CYS A 122 9.13 9.13 -10.63
C CYS A 122 7.67 8.88 -11.04
N LYS A 123 6.78 8.73 -10.06
CA LYS A 123 5.33 8.59 -10.31
C LYS A 123 4.73 9.83 -10.97
N ALA A 124 5.14 11.01 -10.52
CA ALA A 124 4.63 12.27 -11.07
C ALA A 124 5.09 12.47 -12.52
N LEU A 125 6.35 12.19 -12.84
CA LEU A 125 6.87 12.22 -14.21
C LEU A 125 6.16 11.21 -15.13
N LEU A 126 5.83 10.01 -14.63
CA LEU A 126 5.05 9.04 -15.40
C LEU A 126 3.59 9.48 -15.61
N LYS A 127 2.99 10.14 -14.61
CA LYS A 127 1.58 10.54 -14.65
C LYS A 127 1.33 11.78 -15.51
N HIS A 128 2.18 12.79 -15.39
CA HIS A 128 2.01 14.09 -16.05
C HIS A 128 2.91 14.28 -17.28
N GLY A 129 3.82 13.33 -17.54
CA GLY A 129 4.82 13.44 -18.60
C GLY A 129 5.88 14.51 -18.30
N TYR A 130 6.90 14.61 -19.16
CA TYR A 130 7.97 15.60 -18.98
C TYR A 130 7.54 17.03 -19.37
N VAL A 131 6.57 17.16 -20.29
CA VAL A 131 6.06 18.46 -20.77
C VAL A 131 5.40 19.26 -19.64
N GLY A 132 4.72 18.58 -18.71
CA GLY A 132 4.12 19.19 -17.52
C GLY A 132 5.13 19.65 -16.47
N PHE A 133 6.42 19.40 -16.67
CA PHE A 133 7.49 19.78 -15.75
C PHE A 133 8.48 20.74 -16.39
N ARG A 134 9.16 21.50 -15.53
CA ARG A 134 10.44 22.13 -15.84
C ARG A 134 11.52 21.57 -14.93
N LEU A 135 12.75 21.49 -15.44
CA LEU A 135 13.92 21.07 -14.68
C LEU A 135 14.80 22.28 -14.45
N GLU A 136 15.19 22.52 -13.20
CA GLU A 136 15.99 23.66 -12.80
C GLU A 136 17.27 23.16 -12.14
N ILE A 137 18.39 23.80 -12.44
CA ILE A 137 19.63 23.65 -11.66
C ILE A 137 19.64 24.78 -10.65
N LEU A 138 19.55 24.44 -9.37
CA LEU A 138 19.57 25.43 -8.29
C LEU A 138 21.00 25.89 -8.02
N GLU A 139 21.96 24.96 -8.04
CA GLU A 139 23.36 25.26 -7.74
C GLU A 139 24.29 24.18 -8.31
N TYR A 140 25.45 24.58 -8.83
CA TYR A 140 26.57 23.66 -9.05
C TYR A 140 27.52 23.75 -7.87
N CYS A 141 27.79 22.62 -7.22
CA CYS A 141 28.62 22.60 -6.02
C CYS A 141 29.52 21.36 -5.97
N PRO A 142 30.67 21.43 -5.27
CA PRO A 142 31.56 20.28 -5.06
C PRO A 142 30.86 19.14 -4.31
N ILE A 143 31.37 17.92 -4.50
CA ILE A 143 30.81 16.70 -3.90
C ILE A 143 30.78 16.77 -2.36
N SER A 144 31.76 17.45 -1.75
CA SER A 144 31.92 17.56 -0.30
C SER A 144 30.74 18.25 0.39
N ILE A 145 30.03 19.15 -0.30
CA ILE A 145 28.94 19.94 0.28
C ILE A 145 27.56 19.61 -0.30
N LEU A 146 27.45 18.58 -1.16
CA LEU A 146 26.19 18.24 -1.83
C LEU A 146 25.05 17.97 -0.86
N LEU A 147 25.32 17.24 0.22
CA LEU A 147 24.30 16.88 1.20
C LEU A 147 23.81 18.10 1.99
N ASP A 148 24.74 18.96 2.41
CA ASP A 148 24.40 20.17 3.17
C ASP A 148 23.58 21.14 2.30
N ARG A 149 23.95 21.28 1.02
CA ARG A 149 23.20 22.12 0.07
C ARG A 149 21.85 21.51 -0.29
N GLU A 150 21.76 20.18 -0.43
CA GLU A 150 20.47 19.49 -0.63
C GLU A 150 19.53 19.75 0.54
N GLN A 151 20.03 19.62 1.78
CA GLN A 151 19.26 19.89 2.98
C GLN A 151 18.79 21.36 3.03
N PHE A 152 19.69 22.31 2.77
CA PHE A 152 19.35 23.74 2.69
C PHE A 152 18.18 24.01 1.74
N TYR A 153 18.18 23.43 0.55
CA TYR A 153 17.09 23.62 -0.41
C TYR A 153 15.81 22.88 -0.03
N ILE A 154 15.90 21.70 0.59
CA ILE A 154 14.72 20.98 1.10
C ILE A 154 14.05 21.80 2.22
N ASP A 155 14.83 22.35 3.16
CA ASP A 155 14.29 23.11 4.29
C ASP A 155 13.65 24.43 3.83
N ASN A 156 14.29 25.12 2.87
CA ASN A 156 13.80 26.40 2.38
C ASN A 156 12.59 26.28 1.44
N LEU A 157 12.53 25.22 0.63
CA LEU A 157 11.48 25.06 -0.40
C LEU A 157 10.35 24.13 0.02
N ASN A 158 10.57 23.28 1.02
CA ASN A 158 9.64 22.25 1.49
C ASN A 158 8.95 21.45 0.36
N PRO A 159 9.74 20.80 -0.54
CA PRO A 159 9.22 20.16 -1.75
C PRO A 159 8.31 18.96 -1.47
N GLU A 160 7.12 18.93 -2.07
CA GLU A 160 6.07 17.95 -1.79
C GLU A 160 6.36 16.55 -2.35
N TYR A 161 7.22 16.47 -3.36
CA TYR A 161 7.63 15.18 -3.92
C TYR A 161 8.83 14.56 -3.18
N ASN A 162 9.43 15.25 -2.20
CA ASN A 162 10.44 14.67 -1.31
C ASN A 162 9.74 13.93 -0.16
N ILE A 163 9.86 12.60 -0.12
CA ILE A 163 9.27 11.78 0.95
C ILE A 163 10.07 11.96 2.26
N LEU A 164 11.40 11.97 2.16
CA LEU A 164 12.29 12.20 3.28
C LEU A 164 12.58 13.69 3.38
N LYS A 165 12.41 14.25 4.59
CA LYS A 165 12.71 15.65 4.91
C LYS A 165 14.20 15.89 5.18
N THR A 166 14.91 14.83 5.54
CA THR A 166 16.36 14.86 5.74
C THR A 166 17.06 14.29 4.52
N ALA A 167 18.01 15.05 3.96
CA ALA A 167 18.88 14.63 2.89
C ALA A 167 19.79 13.50 3.37
N GLY A 168 20.03 12.53 2.50
CA GLY A 168 20.83 11.36 2.83
C GLY A 168 21.45 10.75 1.58
N SER A 169 22.64 10.19 1.75
CA SER A 169 23.36 9.52 0.67
C SER A 169 23.96 8.22 1.17
N ASN A 170 23.84 7.17 0.35
CA ASN A 170 24.58 5.93 0.54
C ASN A 170 26.00 6.01 -0.06
N LEU A 171 26.41 7.18 -0.58
CA LEU A 171 27.74 7.36 -1.15
C LEU A 171 28.79 7.15 -0.05
N GLY A 172 29.74 6.24 -0.29
CA GLY A 172 30.77 5.87 0.68
C GLY A 172 30.35 4.80 1.69
N TYR A 173 29.07 4.38 1.72
CA TYR A 173 28.64 3.25 2.53
C TYR A 173 29.31 1.95 2.02
N LYS A 174 30.11 1.32 2.88
CA LYS A 174 30.70 0.01 2.63
C LYS A 174 29.86 -1.05 3.35
N HIS A 175 29.39 -2.04 2.61
CA HIS A 175 28.72 -3.19 3.19
C HIS A 175 29.69 -3.98 4.09
N THR A 176 29.17 -4.57 5.17
CA THR A 176 29.95 -5.42 6.06
C THR A 176 30.40 -6.71 5.33
N GLU A 177 31.54 -7.28 5.71
CA GLU A 177 32.03 -8.56 5.17
C GLU A 177 30.98 -9.68 5.12
N PRO A 178 30.19 -9.95 6.19
CA PRO A 178 29.13 -10.95 6.12
C PRO A 178 28.04 -10.58 5.09
N SER A 179 27.71 -9.29 4.96
CA SER A 179 26.74 -8.83 3.94
C SER A 179 27.29 -9.01 2.52
N LEU A 180 28.57 -8.75 2.29
CA LEU A 180 29.25 -8.98 1.02
C LEU A 180 29.27 -10.48 0.66
N LYS A 181 29.58 -11.36 1.62
CA LYS A 181 29.50 -12.82 1.42
C LYS A 181 28.08 -13.25 1.05
N LEU A 182 27.06 -12.79 1.77
CA LEU A 182 25.67 -13.09 1.46
C LEU A 182 25.24 -12.58 0.07
N MET A 183 25.61 -11.36 -0.32
CA MET A 183 25.31 -10.82 -1.65
C MET A 183 26.04 -11.59 -2.76
N SER A 184 27.30 -11.98 -2.52
CA SER A 184 28.07 -12.83 -3.44
C SER A 184 27.39 -14.17 -3.64
N ILE A 185 27.02 -14.85 -2.56
CA ILE A 185 26.29 -16.12 -2.62
C ILE A 185 24.94 -15.92 -3.30
N ALA A 186 24.13 -14.91 -2.92
CA ALA A 186 22.84 -14.60 -3.55
C ALA A 186 22.94 -14.33 -5.06
N SER A 187 24.04 -13.72 -5.51
CA SER A 187 24.28 -13.43 -6.92
C SER A 187 24.61 -14.68 -7.74
N LYS A 188 25.34 -15.63 -7.13
CA LYS A 188 25.71 -16.94 -7.70
C LYS A 188 24.55 -17.96 -7.64
N SER A 189 23.76 -17.88 -6.58
CA SER A 189 22.65 -18.79 -6.24
C SER A 189 21.30 -18.40 -6.83
N ARG A 190 21.28 -17.62 -7.93
CA ARG A 190 20.03 -17.47 -8.71
C ARG A 190 19.43 -18.82 -9.15
N ASN A 191 20.19 -19.93 -9.03
CA ASN A 191 19.76 -21.30 -9.30
C ASN A 191 19.73 -22.25 -8.07
N GLU A 192 20.20 -21.89 -6.87
CA GLU A 192 20.31 -22.84 -5.73
C GLU A 192 19.83 -22.24 -4.40
N LEU A 193 18.67 -22.74 -3.93
CA LEU A 193 17.83 -22.06 -2.94
C LEU A 193 18.17 -22.40 -1.47
N GLU A 194 18.77 -23.55 -1.18
CA GLU A 194 18.83 -24.10 0.20
C GLU A 194 19.99 -23.56 1.06
N GLU A 195 21.21 -23.52 0.55
CA GLU A 195 22.37 -23.06 1.34
C GLU A 195 22.25 -21.57 1.70
N VAL A 196 21.67 -20.78 0.80
CA VAL A 196 21.37 -19.35 1.02
C VAL A 196 20.40 -19.17 2.18
N ILE A 197 19.37 -20.03 2.28
CA ILE A 197 18.38 -19.98 3.35
C ILE A 197 19.02 -20.35 4.68
N LYS A 198 19.89 -21.37 4.71
CA LYS A 198 20.60 -21.78 5.93
C LYS A 198 21.51 -20.67 6.46
N LEU A 199 22.34 -20.07 5.62
CA LEU A 199 23.22 -18.98 6.00
C LEU A 199 22.46 -17.73 6.45
N LYS A 200 21.33 -17.40 5.80
CA LYS A 200 20.45 -16.31 6.25
C LYS A 200 19.92 -16.57 7.66
N ARG A 201 19.51 -17.80 7.97
CA ARG A 201 19.03 -18.17 9.31
C ARG A 201 20.13 -18.00 10.36
N GLU A 202 21.33 -18.50 10.09
CA GLU A 202 22.48 -18.41 11.01
C GLU A 202 22.87 -16.95 11.31
N VAL A 203 22.93 -16.09 10.29
CA VAL A 203 23.24 -14.66 10.46
C VAL A 203 22.15 -13.93 11.26
N MET A 204 20.87 -14.29 11.05
CA MET A 204 19.76 -13.68 11.79
C MET A 204 19.71 -14.11 13.26
N LEU A 205 20.05 -15.37 13.57
CA LEU A 205 20.09 -15.89 14.95
C LEU A 205 21.15 -15.19 15.82
N GLY A 206 22.26 -14.73 15.23
CA GLY A 206 23.31 -14.01 15.95
C GLY A 206 23.03 -12.52 16.21
N ARG A 207 21.95 -11.96 15.64
CA ARG A 207 21.69 -10.51 15.70
C ARG A 207 21.06 -10.14 17.04
N LYS A 208 21.85 -9.56 17.96
CA LYS A 208 21.33 -8.92 19.19
C LYS A 208 20.87 -7.50 18.87
N LEU A 209 19.58 -7.22 19.06
CA LEU A 209 19.02 -5.88 18.97
C LEU A 209 19.32 -5.11 20.26
N SER A 210 19.55 -3.79 20.16
CA SER A 210 19.73 -2.91 21.32
C SER A 210 18.48 -2.96 22.23
N LYS A 211 18.67 -2.77 23.54
CA LYS A 211 17.57 -2.72 24.53
C LYS A 211 16.51 -1.68 24.13
N ASP A 212 16.94 -0.50 23.73
CA ASP A 212 16.04 0.59 23.32
C ASP A 212 15.20 0.25 22.09
N HIS A 213 15.80 -0.50 21.14
CA HIS A 213 15.11 -0.93 19.94
C HIS A 213 14.02 -1.97 20.27
N LEU A 214 14.31 -2.91 21.18
CA LEU A 214 13.33 -3.89 21.66
C LEU A 214 12.16 -3.21 22.38
N GLU A 215 12.44 -2.18 23.18
CA GLU A 215 11.41 -1.42 23.88
C GLU A 215 10.51 -0.65 22.90
N ASN A 216 11.09 -0.01 21.88
CA ASN A 216 10.34 0.68 20.84
C ASN A 216 9.49 -0.29 20.00
N MET A 217 10.02 -1.47 19.68
CA MET A 217 9.23 -2.53 19.04
C MET A 217 8.07 -3.00 19.93
N ALA A 218 8.29 -3.07 21.25
CA ALA A 218 7.27 -3.48 22.20
C ALA A 218 6.20 -2.41 22.42
N LYS A 219 6.55 -1.11 22.41
CA LYS A 219 5.59 0.01 22.49
C LYS A 219 4.70 0.11 21.25
N ASN A 220 5.27 -0.14 20.08
CA ASN A 220 4.56 -0.05 18.79
C ASN A 220 3.85 -1.36 18.39
N ASN A 221 3.84 -2.38 19.25
CA ASN A 221 3.16 -3.63 18.97
C ASN A 221 1.65 -3.46 19.28
N PRO A 222 0.76 -3.45 18.27
CA PRO A 222 -0.68 -3.26 18.49
C PRO A 222 -1.32 -4.40 19.29
N PHE A 223 -0.62 -5.53 19.42
CA PHE A 223 -1.07 -6.68 20.21
C PHE A 223 -0.62 -6.63 21.68
N ARG A 224 0.20 -5.66 22.08
CA ARG A 224 0.61 -5.46 23.48
C ARG A 224 -0.46 -4.66 24.21
N VAL A 225 -1.48 -5.36 24.68
CA VAL A 225 -2.59 -4.78 25.44
C VAL A 225 -2.32 -4.91 26.94
N PRO A 226 -2.41 -3.82 27.73
CA PRO A 226 -2.37 -3.88 29.19
C PRO A 226 -3.58 -4.64 29.75
N ILE A 227 -3.35 -5.44 30.79
CA ILE A 227 -4.33 -6.35 31.39
C ILE A 227 -4.47 -6.03 32.87
N ILE A 228 -5.71 -5.97 33.35
CA ILE A 228 -6.03 -5.80 34.76
C ILE A 228 -6.47 -7.15 35.32
N LEU A 229 -5.87 -7.54 36.44
CA LEU A 229 -6.28 -8.69 37.24
C LEU A 229 -7.01 -8.17 38.48
N SER A 230 -8.29 -8.49 38.62
CA SER A 230 -9.12 -8.11 39.77
C SER A 230 -9.36 -9.33 40.65
N ASN A 231 -8.89 -9.30 41.89
CA ASN A 231 -9.08 -10.38 42.83
C ASN A 231 -10.54 -10.42 43.29
N LEU A 232 -11.18 -11.59 43.20
CA LEU A 232 -12.60 -11.76 43.52
C LEU A 232 -12.93 -11.68 45.02
N GLU A 233 -11.97 -12.01 45.89
CA GLU A 233 -12.19 -12.07 47.34
C GLU A 233 -11.87 -10.74 48.03
N THR A 234 -10.83 -10.04 47.54
CA THR A 234 -10.32 -8.81 48.17
C THR A 234 -10.68 -7.54 47.42
N GLY A 235 -11.21 -7.65 46.20
CA GLY A 235 -11.53 -6.51 45.32
C GLY A 235 -10.32 -5.73 44.80
N LYS A 236 -9.10 -6.11 45.19
CA LYS A 236 -7.87 -5.45 44.75
C LYS A 236 -7.59 -5.75 43.28
N SER A 237 -7.23 -4.73 42.53
CA SER A 237 -6.92 -4.82 41.11
C SER A 237 -5.47 -4.43 40.83
N GLU A 238 -4.76 -5.24 40.05
CA GLU A 238 -3.39 -4.97 39.62
C GLU A 238 -3.30 -4.88 38.09
N GLU A 239 -2.59 -3.87 37.59
CA GLU A 239 -2.40 -3.66 36.16
C GLU A 239 -1.04 -4.16 35.68
N PHE A 240 -1.06 -4.92 34.58
CA PHE A 240 0.11 -5.50 33.96
C PHE A 240 0.30 -4.97 32.54
N THR A 241 1.55 -4.65 32.19
CA THR A 241 1.91 -4.12 30.85
C THR A 241 1.69 -5.09 29.68
N SER A 242 1.40 -6.37 29.94
CA SER A 242 1.07 -7.38 28.92
C SER A 242 0.44 -8.64 29.53
N MET A 243 -0.26 -9.42 28.69
CA MET A 243 -0.76 -10.75 29.05
C MET A 243 0.34 -11.70 29.54
N ILE A 244 1.58 -11.56 29.06
CA ILE A 244 2.69 -12.43 29.49
C ILE A 244 3.07 -12.13 30.94
N LYS A 245 3.16 -10.85 31.32
CA LYS A 245 3.45 -10.48 32.71
C LYS A 245 2.32 -10.91 33.66
N ALA A 246 1.06 -10.73 33.24
CA ALA A 246 -0.09 -11.23 33.98
C ALA A 246 -0.05 -12.77 34.14
N ALA A 247 0.34 -13.49 33.09
CA ALA A 247 0.47 -14.94 33.12
C ALA A 247 1.59 -15.41 34.07
N GLN A 248 2.73 -14.70 34.08
CA GLN A 248 3.82 -14.95 35.02
C GLN A 248 3.39 -14.74 36.47
N PHE A 249 2.66 -13.67 36.76
CA PHE A 249 2.12 -13.40 38.10
C PHE A 249 1.16 -14.50 38.56
N LEU A 250 0.26 -14.93 37.68
CA LEU A 250 -0.67 -16.02 37.95
C LEU A 250 0.00 -17.40 37.94
N GLY A 251 1.25 -17.53 37.49
CA GLY A 251 1.93 -18.81 37.30
C GLY A 251 1.16 -19.74 36.34
N VAL A 252 0.66 -19.20 35.23
CA VAL A 252 -0.02 -19.94 34.16
C VAL A 252 0.58 -19.59 32.80
N ASP A 253 0.28 -20.39 31.78
CA ASP A 253 0.66 -20.06 30.41
C ASP A 253 -0.17 -18.89 29.84
N MET A 254 0.44 -18.08 28.97
CA MET A 254 -0.21 -16.93 28.33
C MET A 254 -1.47 -17.33 27.54
N THR A 255 -1.48 -18.52 26.94
CA THR A 255 -2.66 -19.02 26.21
C THR A 255 -3.85 -19.25 27.13
N THR A 256 -3.61 -19.60 28.40
CA THR A 256 -4.65 -19.73 29.42
C THR A 256 -5.24 -18.37 29.74
N VAL A 257 -4.41 -17.35 30.01
CA VAL A 257 -4.87 -15.96 30.23
C VAL A 257 -5.70 -15.47 29.04
N LYS A 258 -5.23 -15.68 27.80
CA LYS A 258 -5.95 -15.31 26.59
C LYS A 258 -7.31 -15.99 26.48
N ARG A 259 -7.37 -17.30 26.74
CA ARG A 259 -8.61 -18.09 26.67
C ARG A 259 -9.62 -17.64 27.72
N TYR A 260 -9.16 -17.37 28.93
CA TYR A 260 -10.01 -16.96 30.05
C TYR A 260 -10.50 -15.52 29.88
N LEU A 261 -9.67 -14.64 29.30
CA LEU A 261 -10.09 -13.30 28.88
C LEU A 261 -11.18 -13.34 27.79
N ILE A 262 -11.06 -14.21 26.78
CA ILE A 262 -12.08 -14.33 25.71
C ILE A 262 -13.39 -14.89 26.25
N ASN A 263 -13.30 -15.87 27.15
CA ASN A 263 -14.46 -16.56 27.71
C ASN A 263 -15.05 -15.87 28.95
N ASN A 264 -14.49 -14.73 29.38
CA ASN A 264 -14.85 -14.02 30.62
C ASN A 264 -14.90 -14.95 31.84
N LYS A 265 -13.89 -15.81 32.00
CA LYS A 265 -13.79 -16.75 33.12
C LYS A 265 -12.70 -16.32 34.10
N PRO A 266 -12.90 -16.51 35.42
CA PRO A 266 -11.86 -16.25 36.40
C PRO A 266 -10.72 -17.27 36.29
N CYS A 267 -9.49 -16.81 36.43
CA CYS A 267 -8.29 -17.64 36.47
C CYS A 267 -7.64 -17.51 37.85
N LYS A 268 -7.56 -18.62 38.61
CA LYS A 268 -6.96 -18.68 39.96
C LYS A 268 -7.47 -17.59 40.92
N GLY A 269 -8.78 -17.32 40.93
CA GLY A 269 -9.39 -16.32 41.81
C GLY A 269 -9.32 -14.87 41.30
N TYR A 270 -8.75 -14.64 40.11
CA TYR A 270 -8.68 -13.32 39.47
C TYR A 270 -9.56 -13.24 38.23
N MET A 271 -10.31 -12.15 38.10
CA MET A 271 -10.97 -11.76 36.87
C MET A 271 -10.02 -10.96 35.99
N ILE A 272 -9.94 -11.35 34.72
CA ILE A 272 -9.01 -10.78 33.73
C ILE A 272 -9.78 -9.83 32.84
N THR A 273 -9.42 -8.55 32.84
CA THR A 273 -10.01 -7.53 31.95
C THR A 273 -8.91 -6.79 31.18
N LYS A 274 -9.25 -6.16 30.05
CA LYS A 274 -8.32 -5.27 29.34
C LYS A 274 -8.35 -3.90 30.01
N ALA A 275 -7.20 -3.25 30.17
CA ALA A 275 -7.19 -1.85 30.55
C ALA A 275 -7.62 -1.02 29.33
N THR A 276 -8.87 -0.56 29.32
CA THR A 276 -9.38 0.32 28.28
C THR A 276 -8.90 1.74 28.58
N SER A 277 -8.18 2.37 27.65
CA SER A 277 -8.19 3.83 27.57
C SER A 277 -9.64 4.24 27.30
N ILE A 278 -10.21 5.05 28.18
CA ILE A 278 -11.60 5.54 28.15
C ILE A 278 -11.93 6.10 26.75
N SER A 279 -12.57 5.28 25.92
CA SER A 279 -13.33 5.61 24.69
C SER A 279 -13.41 4.33 23.88
N ASP A 280 -14.37 3.46 24.20
CA ASP A 280 -15.01 2.50 23.26
C ASP A 280 -15.87 1.52 24.08
N SER A 281 -16.78 2.06 24.89
CA SER A 281 -17.90 1.32 25.44
C SER A 281 -19.13 1.57 24.58
N SER A 282 -19.18 0.97 23.39
CA SER A 282 -20.40 0.55 22.68
C SER A 282 -20.08 0.20 21.22
N SER A 283 -19.77 -1.06 20.96
CA SER A 283 -20.22 -1.78 19.75
C SER A 283 -19.53 -3.14 19.70
N SER A 284 -20.15 -4.09 20.40
CA SER A 284 -20.06 -5.52 20.11
C SER A 284 -20.59 -5.79 18.70
N SER A 285 -19.79 -5.45 17.68
CA SER A 285 -20.06 -5.84 16.30
C SER A 285 -19.56 -7.27 16.07
N ASN A 286 -20.28 -8.24 16.64
CA ASN A 286 -20.36 -9.57 16.04
C ASN A 286 -21.17 -9.42 14.73
N LEU A 287 -20.57 -8.82 13.70
CA LEU A 287 -21.17 -8.79 12.38
C LEU A 287 -21.12 -10.21 11.81
N THR A 288 -22.26 -10.88 11.88
CA THR A 288 -22.54 -12.00 10.99
C THR A 288 -22.42 -11.49 9.55
N ASN A 289 -21.65 -12.22 8.75
CA ASN A 289 -21.37 -11.93 7.34
C ASN A 289 -22.61 -12.22 6.46
N SER A 290 -23.77 -11.65 6.82
CA SER A 290 -25.01 -11.81 6.09
C SER A 290 -25.08 -10.75 4.98
N ARG A 291 -25.19 -11.18 3.72
CA ARG A 291 -25.53 -10.28 2.60
C ARG A 291 -26.85 -9.58 2.95
N GLN A 292 -26.77 -8.28 3.14
CA GLN A 292 -27.85 -7.39 3.57
C GLN A 292 -28.64 -6.92 2.35
N ALA A 293 -29.97 -7.06 2.41
CA ALA A 293 -30.88 -6.60 1.38
C ALA A 293 -31.13 -5.08 1.56
N VAL A 294 -31.31 -4.38 0.44
CA VAL A 294 -31.43 -2.92 0.41
C VAL A 294 -32.61 -2.53 -0.46
N LEU A 295 -33.47 -1.65 0.07
CA LEU A 295 -34.55 -1.02 -0.66
C LEU A 295 -34.10 0.38 -1.10
N ILE A 296 -34.35 0.71 -2.36
CA ILE A 296 -34.04 2.02 -2.93
C ILE A 296 -35.35 2.62 -3.44
N THR A 297 -35.75 3.77 -2.89
CA THR A 297 -36.97 4.50 -3.28
C THR A 297 -36.61 5.85 -3.90
N ASN A 298 -37.27 6.21 -4.99
CA ASN A 298 -37.20 7.58 -5.55
C ASN A 298 -38.55 8.26 -5.30
N ASP A 299 -38.59 9.19 -4.37
CA ASP A 299 -39.83 9.84 -3.94
C ASP A 299 -40.41 10.77 -5.04
N VAL A 300 -39.57 11.23 -5.98
CA VAL A 300 -39.96 12.10 -7.09
C VAL A 300 -40.56 11.32 -8.26
N LEU A 301 -40.07 10.11 -8.52
CA LEU A 301 -40.50 9.25 -9.64
C LEU A 301 -41.46 8.14 -9.22
N GLY A 302 -41.69 7.95 -7.91
CA GLY A 302 -42.50 6.86 -7.37
C GLY A 302 -41.92 5.46 -7.61
N ILE A 303 -40.61 5.36 -7.90
CA ILE A 303 -39.95 4.09 -8.22
C ILE A 303 -39.34 3.49 -6.96
N THR A 304 -39.83 2.31 -6.60
CA THR A 304 -39.27 1.49 -5.51
C THR A 304 -38.65 0.23 -6.09
N LYS A 305 -37.38 -0.04 -5.76
CA LYS A 305 -36.66 -1.25 -6.18
C LYS A 305 -35.97 -1.93 -5.01
N GLU A 306 -36.20 -3.23 -4.88
CA GLU A 306 -35.55 -4.06 -3.88
C GLU A 306 -34.33 -4.78 -4.46
N PHE A 307 -33.23 -4.79 -3.72
CA PHE A 307 -32.01 -5.51 -4.09
C PHE A 307 -31.66 -6.54 -3.03
N SER A 308 -31.52 -7.79 -3.44
CA SER A 308 -31.10 -8.91 -2.58
C SER A 308 -29.65 -8.80 -2.10
N THR A 309 -28.84 -7.92 -2.71
CA THR A 309 -27.44 -7.69 -2.33
C THR A 309 -27.06 -6.22 -2.44
N MET A 310 -26.25 -5.76 -1.48
CA MET A 310 -25.56 -4.46 -1.51
C MET A 310 -24.81 -4.21 -2.84
N LYS A 311 -24.28 -5.28 -3.45
CA LYS A 311 -23.55 -5.21 -4.71
C LYS A 311 -24.42 -4.76 -5.88
N ALA A 312 -25.59 -5.36 -6.01
CA ALA A 312 -26.54 -4.99 -7.06
C ALA A 312 -27.04 -3.55 -6.87
N ALA A 313 -27.27 -3.14 -5.61
CA ALA A 313 -27.70 -1.80 -5.25
C ALA A 313 -26.69 -0.70 -5.67
N TYR A 314 -25.41 -0.80 -5.28
CA TYR A 314 -24.44 0.25 -5.65
C TYR A 314 -24.12 0.24 -7.15
N GLN A 315 -24.20 -0.92 -7.82
CA GLN A 315 -24.04 -1.01 -9.26
C GLN A 315 -25.17 -0.30 -10.00
N PHE A 316 -26.42 -0.51 -9.57
CA PHE A 316 -27.59 0.18 -10.12
C PHE A 316 -27.48 1.70 -9.96
N LEU A 317 -27.05 2.17 -8.79
CA LEU A 317 -26.85 3.59 -8.52
C LEU A 317 -25.60 4.18 -9.20
N GLY A 318 -24.68 3.35 -9.70
CA GLY A 318 -23.39 3.78 -10.25
C GLY A 318 -22.52 4.52 -9.23
N ILE A 319 -22.50 4.03 -7.97
CA ILE A 319 -21.70 4.60 -6.87
C ILE A 319 -20.73 3.56 -6.30
N SER A 320 -19.80 3.99 -5.45
CA SER A 320 -18.90 3.06 -4.76
C SER A 320 -19.61 2.36 -3.60
N HIS A 321 -19.22 1.10 -3.34
CA HIS A 321 -19.70 0.33 -2.19
C HIS A 321 -19.55 1.09 -0.85
N LYS A 322 -18.41 1.77 -0.67
CA LYS A 322 -18.14 2.56 0.53
C LYS A 322 -19.10 3.74 0.70
N ARG A 323 -19.51 4.38 -0.41
CA ARG A 323 -20.45 5.49 -0.38
C ARG A 323 -21.86 5.02 0.01
N LEU A 324 -22.30 3.88 -0.52
CA LEU A 324 -23.58 3.26 -0.14
C LEU A 324 -23.60 2.88 1.36
N LEU A 325 -22.50 2.29 1.86
CA LEU A 325 -22.39 1.88 3.26
C LEU A 325 -22.38 3.08 4.22
N ASN A 326 -21.66 4.15 3.87
CA ASN A 326 -21.65 5.37 4.68
C ASN A 326 -23.05 5.97 4.80
N CYS A 327 -23.84 5.99 3.73
CA CYS A 327 -25.22 6.50 3.79
C CYS A 327 -26.12 5.64 4.67
N LEU A 328 -26.00 4.31 4.61
CA LEU A 328 -26.74 3.42 5.50
C LEU A 328 -26.35 3.60 6.99
N ASN A 329 -25.07 3.81 7.28
CA ASN A 329 -24.59 4.03 8.65
C ASN A 329 -24.91 5.43 9.19
N ASN A 330 -24.95 6.44 8.32
CA ASN A 330 -25.28 7.82 8.69
C ASN A 330 -26.79 8.02 8.91
N ASN A 331 -27.63 7.21 8.27
CA ASN A 331 -29.08 7.21 8.52
C ASN A 331 -29.43 6.73 9.94
N GLU A 332 -28.55 5.99 10.62
CA GLU A 332 -28.73 5.66 12.05
C GLU A 332 -28.37 6.83 12.99
N SER A 333 -27.69 7.89 12.50
CA SER A 333 -27.17 8.99 13.31
C SER A 333 -27.64 10.41 12.93
N SER A 334 -28.61 10.55 12.03
CA SER A 334 -29.09 11.87 11.57
C SER A 334 -30.61 12.05 11.70
N PHE A 335 -31.10 12.12 12.94
CA PHE A 335 -32.37 12.79 13.29
C PHE A 335 -32.11 14.24 13.76
N SER A 336 -31.33 15.01 13.00
CA SER A 336 -31.25 16.45 13.19
C SER A 336 -31.39 17.15 11.85
N ASN A 337 -32.49 17.91 11.73
CA ASN A 337 -32.83 18.87 10.66
C ASN A 337 -33.49 18.33 9.37
N GLY A 338 -34.26 17.24 9.46
CA GLY A 338 -35.41 17.01 8.54
C GLY A 338 -35.12 16.87 7.04
N GLN A 339 -33.85 16.72 6.62
CA GLN A 339 -33.48 16.55 5.23
C GLN A 339 -32.80 15.19 5.06
N VAL A 340 -33.49 14.26 4.40
CA VAL A 340 -32.99 12.91 4.14
C VAL A 340 -31.89 12.99 3.07
N ASP A 341 -30.70 12.45 3.36
CA ASP A 341 -29.57 12.40 2.43
C ASP A 341 -29.94 11.50 1.22
N THR A 342 -30.44 12.12 0.16
CA THR A 342 -30.76 11.40 -1.08
C THR A 342 -29.49 11.23 -1.93
N ILE A 343 -29.18 10.00 -2.31
CA ILE A 343 -28.11 9.74 -3.29
C ILE A 343 -28.76 9.75 -4.67
N LYS A 344 -28.46 10.77 -5.49
CA LYS A 344 -29.05 10.93 -6.84
C LYS A 344 -30.60 10.92 -6.83
N GLY A 345 -31.21 11.48 -5.79
CA GLY A 345 -32.68 11.51 -5.63
C GLY A 345 -33.30 10.21 -5.13
N TYR A 346 -32.50 9.26 -4.64
CA TYR A 346 -32.99 8.03 -4.04
C TYR A 346 -32.74 7.98 -2.53
N THR A 347 -33.76 7.58 -1.78
CA THR A 347 -33.73 7.21 -0.37
C THR A 347 -33.41 5.73 -0.23
N ILE A 348 -32.57 5.37 0.73
CA ILE A 348 -32.01 4.01 0.86
C ILE A 348 -32.31 3.46 2.24
N THR A 349 -33.08 2.37 2.31
CA THR A 349 -33.45 1.73 3.57
C THR A 349 -32.93 0.29 3.63
N LYS A 350 -32.55 -0.12 4.84
CA LYS A 350 -32.06 -1.46 5.12
C LYS A 350 -33.24 -2.36 5.43
N LEU A 351 -33.34 -3.49 4.73
CA LEU A 351 -34.36 -4.50 5.00
C LEU A 351 -33.81 -5.52 6.00
N ASP A 352 -34.63 -5.87 6.99
CA ASP A 352 -34.32 -6.96 7.90
C ASP A 352 -34.24 -8.28 7.13
N SER A 353 -33.29 -9.11 7.56
CA SER A 353 -32.82 -10.32 6.87
C SER A 353 -33.95 -11.21 6.35
N VAL A 354 -34.17 -11.18 5.03
CA VAL A 354 -35.02 -12.14 4.33
C VAL A 354 -34.47 -13.55 4.57
N LYS A 355 -35.29 -14.45 5.15
CA LYS A 355 -34.98 -15.88 5.27
C LYS A 355 -34.75 -16.41 3.86
N ARG A 356 -33.51 -16.80 3.55
CA ARG A 356 -33.15 -17.34 2.24
C ARG A 356 -33.69 -18.76 2.11
N GLU A 357 -34.21 -19.09 0.95
CA GLU A 357 -34.26 -20.48 0.49
C GLU A 357 -32.81 -20.92 0.27
N GLY A 358 -32.35 -21.90 1.06
CA GLY A 358 -31.06 -22.54 0.86
C GLY A 358 -31.04 -23.30 -0.46
N LYS A 359 -29.85 -23.48 -1.06
CA LYS A 359 -29.72 -24.48 -2.11
C LYS A 359 -29.91 -25.86 -1.48
N GLY A 360 -30.77 -26.67 -2.09
CA GLY A 360 -30.99 -28.03 -1.65
C GLY A 360 -29.70 -28.84 -1.74
N ILE A 361 -29.58 -29.85 -0.89
CA ILE A 361 -28.43 -30.74 -0.90
C ILE A 361 -28.88 -32.18 -0.77
N GLU A 362 -28.35 -33.01 -1.65
CA GLU A 362 -28.43 -34.46 -1.59
C GLU A 362 -27.21 -34.97 -0.80
N VAL A 363 -27.48 -35.83 0.19
CA VAL A 363 -26.45 -36.54 0.94
C VAL A 363 -26.64 -38.03 0.66
N THR A 364 -25.62 -38.65 0.06
CA THR A 364 -25.59 -40.09 -0.18
C THR A 364 -24.64 -40.75 0.80
N ASN A 365 -25.11 -41.70 1.60
CA ASN A 365 -24.26 -42.54 2.42
C ASN A 365 -23.77 -43.73 1.60
N ILE A 366 -22.45 -43.86 1.40
CA ILE A 366 -21.86 -44.92 0.57
C ILE A 366 -22.04 -46.30 1.20
N ASN A 367 -22.06 -46.39 2.53
CA ASN A 367 -22.13 -47.68 3.21
C ASN A 367 -23.54 -48.29 3.15
N THR A 368 -24.58 -47.44 3.16
CA THR A 368 -25.98 -47.87 3.14
C THR A 368 -26.67 -47.64 1.79
N ASN A 369 -26.01 -46.96 0.85
CA ASN A 369 -26.58 -46.43 -0.40
C ASN A 369 -27.84 -45.57 -0.20
N GLU A 370 -28.07 -45.06 1.01
CA GLU A 370 -29.21 -44.22 1.33
C GLU A 370 -28.98 -42.79 0.84
N VAL A 371 -30.00 -42.21 0.20
CA VAL A 371 -29.96 -40.87 -0.37
C VAL A 371 -31.01 -39.99 0.30
N ILE A 372 -30.57 -38.99 1.06
CA ILE A 372 -31.45 -38.07 1.79
C ILE A 372 -31.29 -36.66 1.21
N LYS A 373 -32.42 -35.99 0.97
CA LYS A 373 -32.47 -34.62 0.45
C LYS A 373 -32.81 -33.65 1.56
N TYR A 374 -32.02 -32.60 1.68
CA TYR A 374 -32.21 -31.53 2.66
C TYR A 374 -32.47 -30.21 1.93
N SER A 375 -33.33 -29.38 2.53
CA SER A 375 -33.69 -28.05 2.02
C SER A 375 -32.51 -27.07 2.04
N SER A 376 -31.50 -27.32 2.87
CA SER A 376 -30.30 -26.50 2.95
C SER A 376 -29.07 -27.28 3.38
N LEU A 377 -27.91 -26.70 3.11
CA LEU A 377 -26.62 -27.20 3.60
C LEU A 377 -26.57 -27.24 5.14
N SER A 378 -27.19 -26.27 5.83
CA SER A 378 -27.22 -26.23 7.29
C SER A 378 -28.03 -27.39 7.88
N SER A 379 -29.21 -27.68 7.31
CA SER A 379 -30.04 -28.82 7.75
C SER A 379 -29.36 -30.17 7.53
N ALA A 380 -28.60 -30.31 6.42
CA ALA A 380 -27.81 -31.52 6.21
C ALA A 380 -26.65 -31.64 7.21
N ALA A 381 -26.00 -30.52 7.51
CA ALA A 381 -24.89 -30.48 8.47
C ALA A 381 -25.36 -30.88 9.88
N GLU A 382 -26.53 -30.38 10.30
CA GLU A 382 -27.15 -30.71 11.58
C GLU A 382 -27.53 -32.19 11.66
N ALA A 383 -28.17 -32.74 10.62
CA ALA A 383 -28.59 -34.14 10.58
C ALA A 383 -27.41 -35.13 10.65
N ILE A 384 -26.24 -34.75 10.11
CA ILE A 384 -25.03 -35.60 10.10
C ILE A 384 -24.09 -35.24 11.27
N GLY A 385 -24.38 -34.19 12.04
CA GLY A 385 -23.54 -33.75 13.17
C GLY A 385 -22.19 -33.15 12.75
N ILE A 386 -22.14 -32.47 11.61
CA ILE A 386 -20.92 -31.84 11.05
C ILE A 386 -21.14 -30.33 10.94
N SER A 387 -20.06 -29.52 10.92
CA SER A 387 -20.20 -28.08 10.68
C SER A 387 -20.54 -27.78 9.21
N PRO A 388 -21.42 -26.80 8.93
CA PRO A 388 -21.73 -26.36 7.56
C PRO A 388 -20.48 -25.98 6.74
N SER A 389 -19.46 -25.41 7.41
CA SER A 389 -18.20 -25.04 6.77
C SER A 389 -17.40 -26.25 6.27
N SER A 390 -17.46 -27.39 6.96
CA SER A 390 -16.81 -28.63 6.52
C SER A 390 -17.46 -29.19 5.25
N ILE A 391 -18.79 -29.18 5.16
CA ILE A 391 -19.51 -29.59 3.93
C ILE A 391 -19.18 -28.62 2.78
N SER A 392 -19.15 -27.31 3.03
CA SER A 392 -18.77 -26.30 2.03
C SER A 392 -17.33 -26.47 1.53
N THR A 393 -16.41 -26.82 2.42
CA THR A 393 -15.01 -27.09 2.07
C THR A 393 -14.91 -28.35 1.22
N ALA A 394 -15.70 -29.37 1.54
CA ALA A 394 -15.75 -30.60 0.77
C ALA A 394 -16.12 -30.36 -0.70
N PHE A 395 -17.06 -29.44 -0.97
CA PHE A 395 -17.40 -29.03 -2.35
C PHE A 395 -16.28 -28.27 -3.09
N SER A 396 -15.43 -27.54 -2.36
CA SER A 396 -14.41 -26.66 -2.95
C SER A 396 -13.08 -27.36 -3.20
N CYS A 397 -12.73 -28.34 -2.37
CA CYS A 397 -11.42 -28.99 -2.40
C CYS A 397 -11.39 -30.33 -3.12
N TRP A 398 -12.55 -30.98 -3.31
CA TRP A 398 -12.61 -32.33 -3.86
C TRP A 398 -13.46 -32.41 -5.13
N LYS A 399 -12.97 -33.16 -6.12
CA LYS A 399 -13.78 -33.60 -7.27
C LYS A 399 -15.02 -34.28 -6.65
N ARG A 400 -16.23 -33.91 -7.08
CA ARG A 400 -17.56 -34.28 -6.51
C ARG A 400 -17.85 -35.81 -6.40
N THR A 401 -16.83 -36.63 -6.60
CA THR A 401 -16.83 -38.09 -6.65
C THR A 401 -16.14 -38.72 -5.45
N THR A 402 -15.39 -37.96 -4.63
CA THR A 402 -14.72 -38.52 -3.44
C THR A 402 -15.56 -38.32 -2.18
N PRO A 403 -15.80 -39.38 -1.38
CA PRO A 403 -16.56 -39.27 -0.15
C PRO A 403 -15.89 -38.42 0.91
N PHE A 404 -16.66 -37.53 1.52
CA PHE A 404 -16.31 -36.85 2.75
C PHE A 404 -16.23 -37.86 3.90
N ARG A 405 -15.07 -37.88 4.58
CA ARG A 405 -14.73 -38.86 5.64
C ARG A 405 -14.89 -40.33 5.23
N GLY A 406 -14.88 -40.64 3.93
CA GLY A 406 -15.05 -42.01 3.43
C GLY A 406 -16.48 -42.54 3.50
N ILE A 407 -17.47 -41.73 3.90
CA ILE A 407 -18.84 -42.19 4.17
C ILE A 407 -19.87 -41.43 3.33
N TYR A 408 -19.75 -40.11 3.18
CA TYR A 408 -20.81 -39.27 2.62
C TYR A 408 -20.40 -38.60 1.31
N LEU A 409 -21.26 -38.68 0.29
CA LEU A 409 -21.17 -37.87 -0.92
C LEU A 409 -22.21 -36.75 -0.87
N PHE A 410 -21.82 -35.56 -1.33
CA PHE A 410 -22.66 -34.37 -1.32
C PHE A 410 -22.90 -33.87 -2.74
N LYS A 411 -24.16 -33.59 -3.08
CA LYS A 411 -24.55 -33.02 -4.38
C LYS A 411 -25.53 -31.88 -4.16
N LEU A 412 -25.29 -30.73 -4.78
CA LEU A 412 -26.24 -29.60 -4.75
C LEU A 412 -27.43 -29.91 -5.66
N ILE A 413 -28.63 -29.58 -5.19
CA ILE A 413 -29.93 -29.71 -5.89
C ILE A 413 -30.48 -28.31 -6.17
#